data_AF-A0AAW2DVU0-F1
#
_entry.id   AF-A0AAW2DVU0-F1
#
_cell.length_a   1.000
_cell.length_b   1.000
_cell.length_c   1.000
_cell.angle_alpha   90.00
_cell.angle_beta   90.00
_cell.angle_gamma   90.00
#
_symmetry.space_group_name_H-M   'P 1'
#
loop_
_entity.id
_entity.type
_entity.pdbx_description
1 polymer ?
#
loop_
_entity_poly.entity_id
_entity_poly.type
_entity_poly.pdbx_seq_one_letter_code
_entity_poly.pdbx_strand_id
1 'polypeptide(L)'
;MANCRYCILYPLRLEPPFSNDAEILRPKVVTPFSVVFTAKLSPMFRGNRIRYRQLLLLVGVYQGLLLHEPSMMRHLRLHGVCNENPLAPLIRGLGLTLYRTSGDNSVLYDHDLESYTLYDMDGHQVPQQMVIEVGETFKRILEETGKVRDEHTDDLSVLQAISIVLDRLPELRQEGLAHEVLQWYLCRLEAWFAADADMISLQSWDQEHVLSGGHGLMVQGYDPIIKALAKDIDIRLNHRVTKISSGYNKVMVTVEDGTSFVADAAILTVPLGILKAKFIEFEPKLPDWKVAAISDLGVGNENKIALRFDKVFWPNVEFLGVVAPNSYACGYFLNLHKATGHPVLVYMAAGRFAYDLEKLSNESTVDFVMSQLKKMFPDATEPVQYLVTRWGTDPNSLGSYSYDLVGMPEDVYERLRAPLGNLFFGGEAVSLENQGSVHGAYSAGVMAAENCQKLLLKKLGDIEMFPLGSIREEILKDSVPLQISRM
;
A
#
# COMPACT_ATOMS: atom_id res chain seq x y z
N MET A 1 7.40 -52.08 20.29
CA MET A 1 6.58 -52.27 21.50
C MET A 1 7.15 -51.32 22.55
N ALA A 2 6.53 -50.17 22.80
CA ALA A 2 5.33 -49.99 23.63
C ALA A 2 5.67 -49.87 25.14
N ASN A 3 5.76 -48.63 25.63
CA ASN A 3 4.74 -48.14 26.55
C ASN A 3 4.73 -46.60 26.62
N CYS A 4 3.53 -46.04 26.75
CA CYS A 4 3.26 -44.60 26.89
C CYS A 4 2.37 -44.39 28.12
N ARG A 5 2.65 -43.39 28.96
CA ARG A 5 1.74 -42.94 30.03
C ARG A 5 1.82 -41.44 30.29
N TYR A 6 0.76 -40.75 29.88
CA TYR A 6 0.07 -39.63 30.53
C TYR A 6 0.85 -38.49 31.20
N CYS A 7 0.51 -37.27 30.81
CA CYS A 7 -0.40 -36.45 31.63
C CYS A 7 -1.31 -35.57 30.76
N ILE A 8 -2.59 -35.44 31.15
CA ILE A 8 -3.57 -34.49 30.59
C ILE A 8 -4.21 -33.79 31.80
N LEU A 9 -4.33 -32.47 31.77
CA LEU A 9 -5.03 -31.70 32.80
C LEU A 9 -5.93 -30.62 32.17
N TYR A 10 -7.23 -30.77 32.41
CA TYR A 10 -8.21 -29.67 32.43
C TYR A 10 -8.58 -29.42 33.91
N PRO A 11 -8.71 -28.15 34.32
CA PRO A 11 -10.03 -27.62 34.71
C PRO A 11 -10.18 -26.12 34.33
N LEU A 12 -11.33 -25.43 34.43
CA LEU A 12 -12.76 -25.76 34.59
C LEU A 12 -13.58 -24.54 34.08
N ARG A 13 -14.90 -24.70 33.84
CA ARG A 13 -15.80 -23.54 33.62
C ARG A 13 -16.17 -22.87 34.95
N LEU A 14 -16.19 -21.53 34.98
CA LEU A 14 -17.00 -20.73 35.91
C LEU A 14 -17.45 -19.43 35.23
N GLU A 15 -18.70 -19.03 35.46
CA GLU A 15 -19.36 -17.80 35.03
C GLU A 15 -20.64 -17.61 35.88
N PRO A 16 -21.22 -16.40 36.04
CA PRO A 16 -20.68 -15.27 36.80
C PRO A 16 -21.56 -14.96 38.06
N PRO A 17 -21.38 -13.81 38.76
CA PRO A 17 -22.23 -12.65 38.44
C PRO A 17 -21.56 -11.26 38.60
N PHE A 18 -22.32 -10.20 38.28
CA PHE A 18 -21.91 -8.80 38.21
C PHE A 18 -21.70 -8.09 39.57
N SER A 19 -20.75 -7.13 39.59
CA SER A 19 -21.02 -5.74 40.00
C SER A 19 -19.91 -4.81 39.47
N ASN A 20 -20.24 -3.57 39.10
CA ASN A 20 -19.28 -2.58 38.60
C ASN A 20 -18.63 -1.82 39.76
N ASP A 21 -17.31 -1.61 39.70
CA ASP A 21 -16.62 -0.35 40.04
C ASP A 21 -15.10 -0.51 39.84
N ALA A 22 -14.51 0.15 38.84
CA ALA A 22 -13.06 0.26 38.63
C ALA A 22 -12.71 1.43 37.70
N GLU A 23 -11.58 2.09 37.95
CA GLU A 23 -11.09 3.23 37.16
C GLU A 23 -10.59 2.80 35.77
N ILE A 24 -10.89 3.59 34.73
CA ILE A 24 -10.38 3.35 33.37
C ILE A 24 -8.93 3.86 33.27
N LEU A 25 -7.99 3.00 33.67
CA LEU A 25 -6.57 3.13 33.33
C LEU A 25 -6.41 3.06 31.81
N ARG A 26 -6.04 4.19 31.19
CA ARG A 26 -5.87 4.31 29.73
C ARG A 26 -4.73 3.41 29.23
N PRO A 27 -4.97 2.46 28.31
CA PRO A 27 -3.88 1.74 27.64
C PRO A 27 -3.09 2.70 26.74
N LYS A 28 -1.77 2.76 26.90
CA LYS A 28 -0.90 3.27 25.83
C LYS A 28 -0.81 2.19 24.75
N VAL A 29 -1.54 2.34 23.66
CA VAL A 29 -1.40 1.47 22.50
C VAL A 29 -0.06 1.75 21.83
N VAL A 30 0.82 0.75 21.83
CA VAL A 30 2.10 0.75 21.10
C VAL A 30 2.07 -0.44 20.17
N THR A 31 2.04 -0.21 18.86
CA THR A 31 1.99 -1.24 17.84
C THR A 31 3.37 -1.46 17.22
N PRO A 32 3.86 -2.72 17.19
CA PRO A 32 4.91 -3.09 16.26
C PRO A 32 4.57 -4.38 15.50
N PHE A 33 4.59 -4.28 14.16
CA PHE A 33 4.39 -5.41 13.26
C PHE A 33 5.75 -5.88 12.70
N SER A 34 6.13 -7.11 13.06
CA SER A 34 7.19 -7.88 12.42
C SER A 34 6.88 -9.35 12.67
N VAL A 35 6.89 -10.20 11.64
CA VAL A 35 6.43 -11.60 11.75
C VAL A 35 7.39 -12.52 10.98
N VAL A 36 7.73 -13.65 11.61
CA VAL A 36 8.58 -14.71 11.04
C VAL A 36 7.68 -15.90 10.69
N PHE A 37 7.84 -16.47 9.50
CA PHE A 37 6.93 -17.51 8.97
C PHE A 37 7.67 -18.77 8.50
N THR A 38 6.94 -19.89 8.44
CA THR A 38 7.37 -21.20 7.87
C THR A 38 6.22 -21.87 7.08
N ALA A 39 6.53 -22.88 6.24
CA ALA A 39 5.61 -23.72 5.43
C ALA A 39 4.92 -23.05 4.18
N LYS A 40 4.38 -23.75 3.14
CA LYS A 40 4.72 -25.01 2.41
C LYS A 40 3.92 -25.12 1.07
N LEU A 41 4.49 -25.75 0.00
CA LEU A 41 4.01 -26.24 -1.34
C LEU A 41 2.50 -26.11 -1.75
N SER A 42 2.10 -25.99 -3.03
CA SER A 42 2.60 -26.64 -4.29
C SER A 42 2.27 -25.85 -5.60
N PRO A 43 2.82 -26.20 -6.81
CA PRO A 43 2.94 -25.28 -7.96
C PRO A 43 2.25 -25.69 -9.30
N MET A 44 2.06 -24.74 -10.24
CA MET A 44 2.32 -24.96 -11.70
C MET A 44 2.26 -23.74 -12.67
N PHE A 45 3.11 -23.82 -13.72
CA PHE A 45 3.10 -23.15 -15.05
C PHE A 45 3.48 -21.66 -15.25
N ARG A 46 3.73 -21.32 -16.54
CA ARG A 46 4.39 -20.10 -17.10
C ARG A 46 3.70 -19.68 -18.41
N GLY A 47 3.74 -18.41 -18.81
CA GLY A 47 3.52 -18.04 -20.24
C GLY A 47 3.30 -16.57 -20.60
N ASN A 48 4.37 -15.87 -21.00
CA ASN A 48 4.45 -14.63 -21.81
C ASN A 48 3.74 -13.33 -21.34
N ARG A 49 4.41 -12.20 -21.59
CA ARG A 49 4.04 -10.85 -21.10
C ARG A 49 3.28 -10.01 -22.14
N ILE A 50 2.31 -9.24 -21.67
CA ILE A 50 1.76 -8.02 -22.31
C ILE A 50 1.77 -6.92 -21.22
N ARG A 51 2.07 -5.66 -21.60
CA ARG A 51 2.57 -4.60 -20.69
C ARG A 51 1.49 -3.68 -20.05
N TYR A 52 1.97 -2.74 -19.22
CA TYR A 52 1.37 -1.49 -18.67
C TYR A 52 0.82 -1.57 -17.21
N ARG A 53 1.04 -0.46 -16.42
CA ARG A 53 0.30 0.15 -15.24
C ARG A 53 0.36 -0.54 -13.82
N GLN A 54 -0.12 -0.09 -12.61
CA GLN A 54 -1.16 0.87 -12.10
C GLN A 54 -1.30 1.16 -10.53
N LEU A 55 -1.93 2.29 -10.12
CA LEU A 55 -2.12 2.91 -8.74
C LEU A 55 -3.02 2.19 -7.69
N LEU A 56 -2.79 2.43 -6.38
CA LEU A 56 -3.37 1.76 -5.19
C LEU A 56 -4.40 2.53 -4.26
N LEU A 57 -4.81 1.85 -3.15
CA LEU A 57 -5.33 2.35 -1.84
C LEU A 57 -6.81 2.85 -1.67
N LEU A 58 -7.59 2.30 -0.70
CA LEU A 58 -8.58 2.91 0.28
C LEU A 58 -9.84 2.05 0.69
N VAL A 59 -10.27 2.12 1.98
CA VAL A 59 -11.54 1.64 2.67
C VAL A 59 -11.39 1.42 4.20
N GLY A 60 -10.44 0.61 4.66
CA GLY A 60 -10.31 0.13 6.06
C GLY A 60 -10.13 1.25 7.08
N VAL A 61 -9.88 2.45 6.58
CA VAL A 61 -10.36 3.74 7.09
C VAL A 61 -11.62 3.66 7.96
N TYR A 62 -12.72 3.04 7.51
CA TYR A 62 -13.97 3.08 8.26
C TYR A 62 -13.94 2.18 9.52
N GLN A 63 -13.35 0.99 9.42
CA GLN A 63 -13.11 0.15 10.60
C GLN A 63 -12.06 0.78 11.53
N GLY A 64 -11.00 1.39 10.97
CA GLY A 64 -9.98 2.13 11.70
C GLY A 64 -10.55 3.35 12.42
N LEU A 65 -11.50 4.08 11.83
CA LEU A 65 -12.27 5.12 12.52
C LEU A 65 -13.06 4.50 13.69
N LEU A 66 -13.94 3.52 13.41
CA LEU A 66 -14.79 2.90 14.44
C LEU A 66 -14.01 2.24 15.60
N LEU A 67 -12.80 1.75 15.35
CA LEU A 67 -11.94 1.08 16.34
C LEU A 67 -10.79 1.97 16.85
N HIS A 68 -10.67 3.21 16.36
CA HIS A 68 -9.51 4.11 16.58
C HIS A 68 -8.14 3.46 16.26
N GLU A 69 -8.09 2.67 15.18
CA GLU A 69 -6.93 1.90 14.72
C GLU A 69 -6.35 2.46 13.39
N PRO A 70 -5.28 3.28 13.42
CA PRO A 70 -4.62 3.78 12.22
C PRO A 70 -4.07 2.67 11.33
N SER A 71 -3.73 1.53 11.93
CA SER A 71 -3.19 0.33 11.27
C SER A 71 -4.07 -0.17 10.12
N MET A 72 -5.40 0.02 10.23
CA MET A 72 -6.38 -0.43 9.24
C MET A 72 -6.50 0.49 8.02
N MET A 73 -5.88 1.68 8.03
CA MET A 73 -5.98 2.66 6.93
C MET A 73 -4.99 2.41 5.76
N ARG A 74 -4.15 1.36 5.83
CA ARG A 74 -3.04 1.10 4.89
C ARG A 74 -3.47 0.86 3.42
N HIS A 75 -3.73 -0.39 3.03
CA HIS A 75 -3.85 -0.82 1.62
C HIS A 75 -5.17 -1.55 1.31
N LEU A 76 -5.97 -0.98 0.40
CA LEU A 76 -7.42 -1.19 0.45
C LEU A 76 -8.17 -1.08 -0.91
N ARG A 77 -7.54 -0.57 -1.99
CA ARG A 77 -7.98 -0.84 -3.38
C ARG A 77 -7.23 -2.08 -3.90
N LEU A 78 -7.85 -2.76 -4.86
CA LEU A 78 -7.37 -3.89 -5.64
C LEU A 78 -7.21 -3.46 -7.11
N HIS A 79 -6.13 -3.92 -7.75
CA HIS A 79 -5.74 -3.51 -9.11
C HIS A 79 -5.79 -4.70 -10.04
N GLY A 80 -6.51 -4.50 -11.13
CA GLY A 80 -7.11 -5.57 -11.90
C GLY A 80 -8.12 -6.35 -11.06
N VAL A 81 -9.38 -5.93 -11.12
CA VAL A 81 -10.53 -6.68 -10.59
C VAL A 81 -10.85 -7.84 -11.54
N CYS A 82 -10.00 -8.86 -11.51
CA CYS A 82 -10.07 -10.03 -12.37
C CYS A 82 -9.63 -11.32 -11.66
N ASN A 83 -9.62 -12.43 -12.41
CA ASN A 83 -9.34 -13.75 -11.89
C ASN A 83 -7.84 -14.06 -11.76
N GLU A 84 -7.01 -13.32 -12.49
CA GLU A 84 -5.56 -13.43 -12.51
C GLU A 84 -4.90 -12.75 -11.30
N ASN A 85 -5.64 -11.94 -10.53
CA ASN A 85 -5.10 -11.29 -9.34
C ASN A 85 -4.80 -12.33 -8.24
N PRO A 86 -3.57 -12.36 -7.67
CA PRO A 86 -3.16 -13.31 -6.62
C PRO A 86 -4.10 -13.38 -5.39
N LEU A 87 -4.86 -12.33 -5.12
CA LEU A 87 -5.79 -12.25 -4.00
C LEU A 87 -7.24 -12.60 -4.38
N ALA A 88 -7.58 -12.72 -5.68
CA ALA A 88 -8.93 -13.02 -6.13
C ALA A 88 -9.53 -14.29 -5.49
N PRO A 89 -8.80 -15.41 -5.31
CA PRO A 89 -9.35 -16.58 -4.63
C PRO A 89 -9.73 -16.30 -3.17
N LEU A 90 -8.87 -15.57 -2.43
CA LEU A 90 -9.13 -15.16 -1.04
C LEU A 90 -10.36 -14.26 -0.94
N ILE A 91 -10.50 -13.31 -1.86
CA ILE A 91 -11.63 -12.37 -1.94
C ILE A 91 -12.95 -13.12 -2.22
N ARG A 92 -12.97 -14.06 -3.17
CA ARG A 92 -14.14 -14.90 -3.49
C ARG A 92 -14.56 -15.77 -2.29
N GLY A 93 -13.62 -16.54 -1.74
CA GLY A 93 -13.92 -17.51 -0.67
C GLY A 93 -14.26 -16.88 0.68
N LEU A 94 -13.88 -15.62 0.90
CA LEU A 94 -14.35 -14.80 2.03
C LEU A 94 -15.62 -13.98 1.71
N GLY A 95 -16.13 -14.02 0.49
CA GLY A 95 -17.33 -13.29 0.06
C GLY A 95 -17.19 -11.77 0.09
N LEU A 96 -15.97 -11.24 -0.11
CA LEU A 96 -15.70 -9.80 -0.02
C LEU A 96 -16.19 -9.07 -1.28
N THR A 97 -16.71 -7.86 -1.07
CA THR A 97 -17.31 -7.02 -2.11
C THR A 97 -16.30 -5.99 -2.61
N LEU A 98 -16.24 -5.81 -3.93
CA LEU A 98 -15.40 -4.82 -4.60
C LEU A 98 -16.30 -3.78 -5.27
N TYR A 99 -16.28 -2.53 -4.80
CA TYR A 99 -16.89 -1.42 -5.51
C TYR A 99 -15.94 -0.98 -6.64
N ARG A 100 -16.36 -1.08 -7.90
CA ARG A 100 -15.52 -0.70 -9.05
C ARG A 100 -15.43 0.82 -9.17
N THR A 101 -14.22 1.38 -9.00
CA THR A 101 -13.98 2.83 -9.08
C THR A 101 -13.75 3.33 -10.50
N SER A 102 -13.15 2.51 -11.38
CA SER A 102 -13.02 2.82 -12.82
C SER A 102 -13.46 1.63 -13.68
N GLY A 103 -14.06 1.91 -14.83
CA GLY A 103 -14.43 0.90 -15.83
C GLY A 103 -13.25 0.45 -16.71
N ASP A 104 -12.18 1.23 -16.72
CA ASP A 104 -11.07 1.13 -17.65
C ASP A 104 -9.83 0.45 -17.06
N ASN A 105 -8.70 0.60 -17.75
CA ASN A 105 -7.38 0.22 -17.28
C ASN A 105 -6.44 1.44 -17.34
N SER A 106 -6.88 2.63 -16.91
CA SER A 106 -6.13 3.88 -17.06
C SER A 106 -5.28 4.26 -15.83
N VAL A 107 -4.19 4.97 -16.12
CA VAL A 107 -3.14 5.37 -15.17
C VAL A 107 -3.63 6.61 -14.42
N LEU A 108 -3.23 7.79 -14.87
CA LEU A 108 -3.53 9.07 -14.22
C LEU A 108 -4.89 9.66 -14.64
N TYR A 109 -5.60 8.96 -15.53
CA TYR A 109 -6.62 9.54 -16.39
C TYR A 109 -7.84 8.63 -16.50
N ASP A 110 -8.59 8.57 -15.41
CA ASP A 110 -9.82 7.80 -15.28
C ASP A 110 -10.84 8.24 -16.34
N HIS A 111 -11.14 7.36 -17.30
CA HIS A 111 -12.05 7.67 -18.40
C HIS A 111 -13.52 7.73 -17.95
N ASP A 112 -13.88 7.33 -16.73
CA ASP A 112 -15.13 7.73 -16.07
C ASP A 112 -15.03 9.20 -15.60
N LEU A 113 -14.82 10.12 -16.55
CA LEU A 113 -14.69 11.58 -16.38
C LEU A 113 -15.93 12.26 -15.76
N GLU A 114 -17.01 11.52 -15.54
CA GLU A 114 -18.26 11.96 -14.93
C GLU A 114 -18.19 12.06 -13.38
N SER A 115 -17.11 11.57 -12.76
CA SER A 115 -17.09 11.23 -11.34
C SER A 115 -15.98 11.89 -10.50
N TYR A 116 -15.57 13.11 -10.88
CA TYR A 116 -14.83 14.00 -9.98
C TYR A 116 -15.28 15.45 -10.12
N THR A 117 -15.04 16.26 -9.10
CA THR A 117 -15.35 17.69 -9.11
C THR A 117 -14.20 18.48 -8.49
N LEU A 118 -13.70 19.46 -9.24
CA LEU A 118 -12.60 20.32 -8.83
C LEU A 118 -13.10 21.69 -8.40
N TYR A 119 -12.41 22.29 -7.44
CA TYR A 119 -12.65 23.63 -6.91
C TYR A 119 -11.34 24.41 -6.87
N ASP A 120 -11.41 25.73 -7.05
CA ASP A 120 -10.27 26.62 -6.84
C ASP A 120 -9.98 26.87 -5.35
N MET A 121 -8.89 27.58 -5.07
CA MET A 121 -8.47 27.94 -3.71
C MET A 121 -9.40 28.91 -2.98
N ASP A 122 -10.43 29.47 -3.63
CA ASP A 122 -11.46 30.31 -2.99
C ASP A 122 -12.80 29.58 -2.81
N GLY A 123 -12.96 28.41 -3.42
CA GLY A 123 -14.14 27.54 -3.30
C GLY A 123 -15.06 27.53 -4.52
N HIS A 124 -14.72 28.18 -5.63
CA HIS A 124 -15.52 28.13 -6.86
C HIS A 124 -15.28 26.80 -7.60
N GLN A 125 -16.35 26.17 -8.09
CA GLN A 125 -16.24 24.96 -8.88
C GLN A 125 -15.60 25.25 -10.25
N VAL A 126 -14.57 24.49 -10.60
CA VAL A 126 -13.90 24.56 -11.92
C VAL A 126 -14.86 24.07 -13.02
N PRO A 127 -14.98 24.76 -14.16
CA PRO A 127 -15.82 24.29 -15.27
C PRO A 127 -15.35 22.93 -15.82
N GLN A 128 -16.19 21.90 -15.78
CA GLN A 128 -15.77 20.52 -16.12
C GLN A 128 -15.23 20.37 -17.55
N GLN A 129 -15.65 21.22 -18.49
CA GLN A 129 -15.07 21.25 -19.84
C GLN A 129 -13.56 21.58 -19.82
N MET A 130 -13.13 22.54 -19.00
CA MET A 130 -11.71 22.87 -18.81
C MET A 130 -10.95 21.70 -18.17
N VAL A 131 -11.58 21.00 -17.23
CA VAL A 131 -10.98 19.81 -16.58
C VAL A 131 -10.68 18.73 -17.61
N ILE A 132 -11.62 18.44 -18.51
CA ILE A 132 -11.44 17.48 -19.60
C ILE A 132 -10.37 17.94 -20.61
N GLU A 133 -10.39 19.20 -21.02
CA GLU A 133 -9.43 19.76 -22.00
C GLU A 133 -7.98 19.80 -21.48
N VAL A 134 -7.78 20.21 -20.22
CA VAL A 134 -6.48 20.13 -19.54
C VAL A 134 -6.09 18.67 -19.28
N GLY A 135 -7.06 17.79 -19.06
CA GLY A 135 -6.85 16.35 -18.90
C GLY A 135 -6.26 15.67 -20.14
N GLU A 136 -6.87 15.84 -21.32
CA GLU A 136 -6.28 15.36 -22.58
C GLU A 136 -4.95 16.06 -22.89
N THR A 137 -4.76 17.31 -22.44
CA THR A 137 -3.47 18.01 -22.58
C THR A 137 -2.38 17.38 -21.70
N PHE A 138 -2.68 17.05 -20.44
CA PHE A 138 -1.75 16.35 -19.54
C PHE A 138 -1.39 14.96 -20.08
N LYS A 139 -2.38 14.22 -20.60
CA LYS A 139 -2.13 12.95 -21.29
C LYS A 139 -1.20 13.12 -22.49
N ARG A 140 -1.41 14.12 -23.35
CA ARG A 140 -0.48 14.44 -24.46
C ARG A 140 0.91 14.80 -23.96
N ILE A 141 1.04 15.57 -22.87
CA ILE A 141 2.34 15.88 -22.26
C ILE A 141 3.08 14.58 -21.88
N LEU A 142 2.38 13.64 -21.23
CA LEU A 142 2.95 12.34 -20.84
C LEU A 142 3.34 11.48 -22.06
N GLU A 143 2.50 11.43 -23.10
CA GLU A 143 2.81 10.75 -24.36
C GLU A 143 4.09 11.32 -25.01
N GLU A 144 4.31 12.64 -24.93
CA GLU A 144 5.54 13.30 -25.40
C GLU A 144 6.74 13.05 -24.46
N THR A 145 6.55 12.86 -23.14
CA THR A 145 7.67 12.47 -22.24
C THR A 145 8.25 11.10 -22.60
N GLY A 146 7.46 10.22 -23.21
CA GLY A 146 7.94 8.95 -23.75
C GLY A 146 8.99 9.14 -24.86
N LYS A 147 8.87 10.19 -25.68
CA LYS A 147 9.91 10.54 -26.67
C LYS A 147 11.14 11.14 -26.03
N VAL A 148 10.96 11.98 -25.00
CA VAL A 148 12.07 12.53 -24.22
C VAL A 148 12.88 11.40 -23.58
N ARG A 149 12.24 10.34 -23.08
CA ARG A 149 12.92 9.12 -22.62
C ARG A 149 13.75 8.48 -23.72
N ASP A 150 13.13 8.16 -24.86
CA ASP A 150 13.77 7.43 -25.96
C ASP A 150 14.96 8.20 -26.59
N GLU A 151 15.06 9.51 -26.35
CA GLU A 151 16.17 10.38 -26.75
C GLU A 151 17.35 10.45 -25.75
N HIS A 152 17.16 10.10 -24.47
CA HIS A 152 18.18 10.28 -23.42
C HIS A 152 18.77 8.94 -22.95
N THR A 153 20.10 8.87 -22.83
CA THR A 153 20.81 7.69 -22.31
C THR A 153 20.78 7.61 -20.79
N ASP A 154 20.83 8.76 -20.13
CA ASP A 154 20.74 8.89 -18.68
C ASP A 154 19.27 9.09 -18.28
N ASP A 155 18.87 8.53 -17.14
CA ASP A 155 17.50 8.68 -16.65
C ASP A 155 17.24 10.12 -16.16
N LEU A 156 15.98 10.55 -16.27
CA LEU A 156 15.50 11.87 -15.86
C LEU A 156 14.37 11.70 -14.84
N SER A 157 14.07 12.76 -14.10
CA SER A 157 12.78 12.80 -13.40
C SER A 157 11.62 13.06 -14.36
N VAL A 158 10.43 12.58 -13.98
CA VAL A 158 9.18 12.89 -14.69
C VAL A 158 8.96 14.42 -14.79
N LEU A 159 9.29 15.19 -13.75
CA LEU A 159 9.19 16.65 -13.78
C LEU A 159 10.15 17.30 -14.79
N GLN A 160 11.40 16.83 -14.89
CA GLN A 160 12.33 17.30 -15.91
C GLN A 160 11.83 16.98 -17.32
N ALA A 161 11.27 15.78 -17.52
CA ALA A 161 10.68 15.38 -18.80
C ALA A 161 9.49 16.29 -19.19
N ILE A 162 8.59 16.57 -18.25
CA ILE A 162 7.47 17.51 -18.43
C ILE A 162 7.98 18.91 -18.78
N SER A 163 9.02 19.42 -18.11
CA SER A 163 9.62 20.72 -18.46
C SER A 163 10.15 20.72 -19.90
N ILE A 164 10.91 19.69 -20.29
CA ILE A 164 11.46 19.55 -21.66
C ILE A 164 10.33 19.50 -22.70
N VAL A 165 9.22 18.80 -22.42
CA VAL A 165 8.04 18.78 -23.30
C VAL A 165 7.43 20.17 -23.42
N LEU A 166 7.21 20.89 -22.31
CA LEU A 166 6.61 22.23 -22.31
C LEU A 166 7.54 23.30 -22.92
N ASP A 167 8.85 23.11 -22.91
CA ASP A 167 9.83 23.97 -23.62
C ASP A 167 9.84 23.68 -25.13
N ARG A 168 9.63 22.43 -25.56
CA ARG A 168 9.56 22.01 -26.97
C ARG A 168 8.21 22.31 -27.64
N LEU A 169 7.12 22.21 -26.88
CA LEU A 169 5.74 22.34 -27.34
C LEU A 169 5.00 23.39 -26.48
N PRO A 170 5.26 24.70 -26.70
CA PRO A 170 4.68 25.76 -25.88
C PRO A 170 3.15 25.80 -25.92
N GLU A 171 2.51 25.23 -26.95
CA GLU A 171 1.06 25.14 -27.07
C GLU A 171 0.39 24.15 -26.10
N LEU A 172 1.19 23.33 -25.40
CA LEU A 172 0.71 22.49 -24.29
C LEU A 172 0.67 23.25 -22.95
N ARG A 173 1.32 24.43 -22.85
CA ARG A 173 1.35 25.21 -21.61
C ARG A 173 -0.04 25.74 -21.25
N GLN A 174 -0.38 25.60 -19.97
CA GLN A 174 -1.60 26.12 -19.39
C GLN A 174 -1.30 27.34 -18.51
N GLU A 175 -2.22 28.29 -18.48
CA GLU A 175 -2.14 29.54 -17.70
C GLU A 175 -3.40 29.72 -16.83
N GLY A 176 -3.30 30.52 -15.76
CA GLY A 176 -4.42 30.79 -14.85
C GLY A 176 -5.01 29.50 -14.26
N LEU A 177 -6.33 29.43 -14.15
CA LEU A 177 -7.04 28.26 -13.59
C LEU A 177 -6.73 26.95 -14.34
N ALA A 178 -6.48 27.00 -15.65
CA ALA A 178 -6.09 25.81 -16.42
C ALA A 178 -4.70 25.30 -16.01
N HIS A 179 -3.80 26.18 -15.57
CA HIS A 179 -2.53 25.78 -14.94
C HIS A 179 -2.76 25.05 -13.63
N GLU A 180 -3.66 25.55 -12.79
CA GLU A 180 -3.96 24.94 -11.49
C GLU A 180 -4.58 23.54 -11.65
N VAL A 181 -5.43 23.35 -12.66
CA VAL A 181 -5.94 22.02 -13.05
C VAL A 181 -4.81 21.09 -13.50
N LEU A 182 -3.85 21.58 -14.29
CA LEU A 182 -2.67 20.80 -14.71
C LEU A 182 -1.81 20.39 -13.49
N GLN A 183 -1.64 21.28 -12.52
CA GLN A 183 -0.97 21.01 -11.25
C GLN A 183 -1.73 20.00 -10.38
N TRP A 184 -3.06 19.94 -10.48
CA TRP A 184 -3.86 18.90 -9.81
C TRP A 184 -3.70 17.51 -10.44
N TYR A 185 -3.61 17.43 -11.78
CA TYR A 185 -3.23 16.19 -12.44
C TYR A 185 -1.82 15.74 -12.08
N LEU A 186 -0.86 16.67 -11.94
CA LEU A 186 0.48 16.38 -11.43
C LEU A 186 0.44 15.90 -9.96
N CYS A 187 -0.35 16.54 -9.10
CA CYS A 187 -0.56 16.10 -7.71
C CYS A 187 -1.09 14.65 -7.63
N ARG A 188 -1.97 14.24 -8.56
CA ARG A 188 -2.42 12.85 -8.69
C ARG A 188 -1.33 11.89 -9.22
N LEU A 189 -0.35 12.37 -9.97
CA LEU A 189 0.86 11.63 -10.32
C LEU A 189 1.78 11.49 -9.11
N GLU A 190 1.93 12.51 -8.27
CA GLU A 190 2.79 12.44 -7.08
C GLU A 190 2.19 11.54 -5.99
N ALA A 191 0.88 11.57 -5.82
CA ALA A 191 0.16 10.65 -4.95
C ALA A 191 0.16 9.19 -5.44
N TRP A 192 0.54 8.94 -6.70
CA TRP A 192 0.76 7.60 -7.21
C TRP A 192 1.89 6.89 -6.49
N PHE A 193 3.10 7.43 -6.66
CA PHE A 193 4.36 6.88 -6.16
C PHE A 193 4.60 7.27 -4.70
N ALA A 194 3.66 7.99 -4.11
CA ALA A 194 3.78 8.64 -2.80
C ALA A 194 5.00 9.57 -2.72
N ALA A 195 5.38 10.17 -3.85
CA ALA A 195 6.64 10.87 -4.07
C ALA A 195 6.48 11.97 -5.11
N ASP A 196 7.20 13.07 -4.92
CA ASP A 196 7.20 14.24 -5.80
C ASP A 196 7.75 13.94 -7.20
N ALA A 197 7.30 14.68 -8.22
CA ALA A 197 7.58 14.40 -9.62
C ALA A 197 9.05 14.58 -10.04
N ASP A 198 9.87 15.26 -9.22
CA ASP A 198 11.31 15.37 -9.40
C ASP A 198 12.10 14.15 -8.86
N MET A 199 11.43 13.24 -8.13
CA MET A 199 12.04 12.03 -7.56
C MET A 199 11.73 10.75 -8.35
N ILE A 200 10.70 10.76 -9.20
CA ILE A 200 10.20 9.59 -9.95
C ILE A 200 10.96 9.42 -11.26
N SER A 201 11.49 8.22 -11.51
CA SER A 201 12.22 7.84 -12.74
C SER A 201 11.36 7.88 -14.01
N LEU A 202 11.84 8.59 -15.03
CA LEU A 202 11.23 8.65 -16.36
C LEU A 202 11.34 7.30 -17.09
N GLN A 203 12.42 6.55 -16.88
CA GLN A 203 12.62 5.22 -17.48
C GLN A 203 11.59 4.17 -17.01
N SER A 204 11.03 4.31 -15.80
CA SER A 204 10.24 3.25 -15.16
C SER A 204 8.77 3.57 -14.84
N TRP A 205 8.37 4.83 -14.69
CA TRP A 205 7.03 5.21 -14.16
C TRP A 205 5.80 4.61 -14.91
N ASP A 206 5.94 4.25 -16.19
CA ASP A 206 4.89 3.64 -17.01
C ASP A 206 5.13 2.14 -17.33
N GLN A 207 6.22 1.55 -16.84
CA GLN A 207 6.69 0.19 -17.19
C GLN A 207 6.13 -0.93 -16.30
N GLU A 208 5.39 -0.61 -15.24
CA GLU A 208 4.70 -1.59 -14.39
C GLU A 208 3.78 -2.55 -15.21
N HIS A 209 3.34 -3.63 -14.57
CA HIS A 209 2.32 -4.53 -15.11
C HIS A 209 1.15 -4.66 -14.13
N VAL A 210 -0.09 -4.38 -14.55
CA VAL A 210 -1.25 -5.00 -13.89
C VAL A 210 -2.25 -5.69 -14.81
N LEU A 211 -3.01 -6.47 -14.07
CA LEU A 211 -4.06 -7.41 -14.32
C LEU A 211 -5.34 -6.74 -14.86
N SER A 212 -6.23 -7.51 -15.50
CA SER A 212 -7.39 -6.98 -16.23
C SER A 212 -8.53 -6.49 -15.32
N GLY A 213 -9.53 -5.78 -15.87
CA GLY A 213 -10.80 -5.51 -15.16
C GLY A 213 -10.86 -4.26 -14.29
N GLY A 214 -9.86 -3.38 -14.36
CA GLY A 214 -9.85 -2.05 -13.74
C GLY A 214 -9.66 -2.05 -12.22
N HIS A 215 -10.10 -0.96 -11.58
CA HIS A 215 -9.86 -0.70 -10.15
C HIS A 215 -11.07 -0.99 -9.27
N GLY A 216 -10.82 -1.61 -8.11
CA GLY A 216 -11.84 -1.96 -7.14
C GLY A 216 -11.50 -1.54 -5.72
N LEU A 217 -12.39 -0.81 -5.07
CA LEU A 217 -12.36 -0.48 -3.66
C LEU A 217 -12.91 -1.65 -2.85
N MET A 218 -12.13 -2.24 -1.94
CA MET A 218 -12.53 -3.44 -1.21
C MET A 218 -13.39 -3.07 0.00
N VAL A 219 -14.72 -3.20 -0.10
CA VAL A 219 -15.72 -2.55 0.79
C VAL A 219 -15.62 -2.96 2.27
N GLN A 220 -15.15 -4.17 2.56
CA GLN A 220 -14.89 -4.65 3.93
C GLN A 220 -13.42 -4.46 4.38
N GLY A 221 -12.58 -3.91 3.52
CA GLY A 221 -11.13 -3.78 3.70
C GLY A 221 -10.37 -5.10 3.58
N TYR A 222 -9.04 -5.01 3.74
CA TYR A 222 -8.14 -6.17 3.66
C TYR A 222 -8.01 -6.94 4.98
N ASP A 223 -8.49 -6.38 6.10
CA ASP A 223 -8.42 -7.01 7.43
C ASP A 223 -9.01 -8.44 7.46
N PRO A 224 -10.16 -8.75 6.82
CA PRO A 224 -10.64 -10.13 6.66
C PRO A 224 -9.64 -11.07 5.96
N ILE A 225 -8.92 -10.58 4.94
CA ILE A 225 -7.89 -11.36 4.23
C ILE A 225 -6.70 -11.62 5.17
N ILE A 226 -6.23 -10.59 5.88
CA ILE A 226 -5.12 -10.73 6.84
C ILE A 226 -5.50 -11.71 7.96
N LYS A 227 -6.71 -11.61 8.53
CA LYS A 227 -7.21 -12.54 9.55
C LYS A 227 -7.35 -13.97 9.04
N ALA A 228 -7.82 -14.17 7.80
CA ALA A 228 -7.89 -15.50 7.19
C ALA A 228 -6.52 -16.12 6.93
N LEU A 229 -5.54 -15.33 6.48
CA LEU A 229 -4.17 -15.77 6.26
C LEU A 229 -3.44 -16.06 7.58
N ALA A 230 -3.64 -15.23 8.60
CA ALA A 230 -3.06 -15.35 9.93
C ALA A 230 -3.62 -16.50 10.77
N LYS A 231 -4.79 -17.03 10.41
CA LYS A 231 -5.45 -18.11 11.14
C LYS A 231 -4.55 -19.36 11.22
N ASP A 232 -4.52 -19.96 12.40
CA ASP A 232 -3.78 -21.19 12.73
C ASP A 232 -2.25 -21.07 12.58
N ILE A 233 -1.69 -19.85 12.54
CA ILE A 233 -0.24 -19.57 12.59
C ILE A 233 0.17 -19.10 14.00
N ASP A 234 1.36 -19.51 14.46
CA ASP A 234 2.00 -18.93 15.65
C ASP A 234 2.57 -17.53 15.33
N ILE A 235 1.90 -16.47 15.81
CA ILE A 235 2.25 -15.06 15.55
C ILE A 235 2.64 -14.37 16.86
N ARG A 236 3.88 -13.91 16.94
CA ARG A 236 4.44 -13.21 18.11
C ARG A 236 4.42 -11.69 17.91
N LEU A 237 3.32 -11.06 18.32
CA LEU A 237 3.21 -9.60 18.40
C LEU A 237 4.13 -9.04 19.50
N ASN A 238 4.48 -7.75 19.43
CA ASN A 238 5.38 -7.07 20.38
C ASN A 238 6.83 -7.60 20.42
N HIS A 239 7.24 -8.36 19.41
CA HIS A 239 8.59 -8.92 19.26
C HIS A 239 9.38 -8.19 18.17
N ARG A 240 9.79 -6.95 18.41
CA ARG A 240 10.61 -6.17 17.45
C ARG A 240 11.97 -6.84 17.27
N VAL A 241 12.28 -7.28 16.05
CA VAL A 241 13.59 -7.82 15.69
C VAL A 241 14.64 -6.70 15.70
N THR A 242 15.76 -6.94 16.39
CA THR A 242 16.90 -6.01 16.50
C THR A 242 18.18 -6.57 15.88
N LYS A 243 18.32 -7.90 15.82
CA LYS A 243 19.50 -8.55 15.23
C LYS A 243 19.16 -9.88 14.54
N ILE A 244 19.78 -10.14 13.40
CA ILE A 244 19.71 -11.40 12.64
C ILE A 244 21.14 -11.92 12.42
N SER A 245 21.50 -13.00 13.12
CA SER A 245 22.77 -13.71 12.92
C SER A 245 22.53 -14.97 12.09
N SER A 246 23.33 -15.20 11.05
CA SER A 246 23.24 -16.37 10.17
C SER A 246 24.58 -17.11 10.11
N GLY A 247 24.55 -18.41 10.37
CA GLY A 247 25.76 -19.23 10.49
C GLY A 247 25.44 -20.70 10.78
N TYR A 248 26.40 -21.59 10.53
CA TYR A 248 26.28 -23.03 10.83
C TYR A 248 24.98 -23.69 10.31
N ASN A 249 24.52 -23.30 9.12
CA ASN A 249 23.24 -23.72 8.50
C ASN A 249 21.95 -23.34 9.26
N LYS A 250 21.98 -22.36 10.18
CA LYS A 250 20.80 -21.82 10.86
C LYS A 250 20.76 -20.29 10.82
N VAL A 251 19.61 -19.74 11.17
CA VAL A 251 19.39 -18.31 11.42
C VAL A 251 18.94 -18.14 12.87
N MET A 252 19.55 -17.20 13.57
CA MET A 252 19.17 -16.73 14.89
C MET A 252 18.60 -15.32 14.77
N VAL A 253 17.39 -15.11 15.28
CA VAL A 253 16.67 -13.83 15.26
C VAL A 253 16.51 -13.38 16.70
N THR A 254 17.14 -12.26 17.07
CA THR A 254 17.05 -11.66 18.40
C THR A 254 16.15 -10.44 18.37
N VAL A 255 15.32 -10.31 19.41
CA VAL A 255 14.33 -9.23 19.56
C VAL A 255 14.71 -8.26 20.68
N GLU A 256 13.96 -7.16 20.80
CA GLU A 256 14.26 -6.00 21.66
C GLU A 256 14.38 -6.33 23.16
N ASP A 257 13.74 -7.40 23.67
CA ASP A 257 13.88 -7.87 25.06
C ASP A 257 15.10 -8.79 25.31
N GLY A 258 15.87 -9.10 24.26
CA GLY A 258 17.02 -10.01 24.30
C GLY A 258 16.70 -11.47 24.01
N THR A 259 15.43 -11.85 23.81
CA THR A 259 15.04 -13.21 23.44
C THR A 259 15.55 -13.56 22.04
N SER A 260 16.12 -14.76 21.86
CA SER A 260 16.60 -15.27 20.58
C SER A 260 15.80 -16.49 20.12
N PHE A 261 15.29 -16.43 18.89
CA PHE A 261 14.65 -17.53 18.17
C PHE A 261 15.64 -18.16 17.21
N VAL A 262 15.63 -19.48 17.05
CA VAL A 262 16.54 -20.21 16.15
C VAL A 262 15.74 -21.08 15.19
N ALA A 263 15.99 -20.91 13.89
CA ALA A 263 15.36 -21.65 12.81
C ALA A 263 16.38 -22.11 11.76
N ASP A 264 16.04 -23.11 10.96
CA ASP A 264 16.92 -23.55 9.86
C ASP A 264 16.94 -22.57 8.69
N ALA A 265 15.90 -21.73 8.53
CA ALA A 265 15.85 -20.61 7.61
C ALA A 265 14.92 -19.51 8.13
N ALA A 266 15.04 -18.31 7.57
CA ALA A 266 14.18 -17.17 7.90
C ALA A 266 13.76 -16.41 6.63
N ILE A 267 12.56 -15.84 6.64
CA ILE A 267 12.07 -14.92 5.61
C ILE A 267 11.91 -13.55 6.25
N LEU A 268 12.56 -12.54 5.67
CA LEU A 268 12.47 -11.15 6.10
C LEU A 268 11.47 -10.39 5.22
N THR A 269 10.46 -9.79 5.85
CA THR A 269 9.35 -9.06 5.19
C THR A 269 9.15 -7.65 5.77
N VAL A 270 10.17 -7.09 6.44
CA VAL A 270 10.09 -5.72 6.97
C VAL A 270 10.10 -4.69 5.83
N PRO A 271 9.39 -3.55 5.96
CA PRO A 271 9.34 -2.53 4.92
C PRO A 271 10.71 -1.96 4.54
N LEU A 272 10.84 -1.47 3.30
CA LEU A 272 12.10 -0.92 2.79
C LEU A 272 12.62 0.26 3.63
N GLY A 273 11.73 1.08 4.24
CA GLY A 273 12.12 2.13 5.17
C GLY A 273 12.89 1.60 6.39
N ILE A 274 12.50 0.44 6.93
CA ILE A 274 13.20 -0.23 8.05
C ILE A 274 14.58 -0.77 7.62
N LEU A 275 14.69 -1.28 6.38
CA LEU A 275 15.97 -1.71 5.82
C LEU A 275 16.92 -0.51 5.61
N LYS A 276 16.43 0.60 5.07
CA LYS A 276 17.18 1.85 4.90
C LYS A 276 17.64 2.45 6.23
N ALA A 277 16.79 2.40 7.26
CA ALA A 277 17.07 2.91 8.60
C ALA A 277 18.08 2.05 9.40
N LYS A 278 18.38 0.82 8.94
CA LYS A 278 19.40 -0.07 9.54
C LYS A 278 19.13 -0.40 11.02
N PHE A 279 17.86 -0.45 11.42
CA PHE A 279 17.43 -0.84 12.77
C PHE A 279 17.64 -2.32 13.11
N ILE A 280 17.96 -3.16 12.11
CA ILE A 280 18.31 -4.57 12.29
C ILE A 280 19.80 -4.75 12.03
N GLU A 281 20.55 -5.21 13.03
CA GLU A 281 21.93 -5.65 12.87
C GLU A 281 21.96 -6.99 12.10
N PHE A 282 22.84 -7.12 11.11
CA PHE A 282 23.08 -8.36 10.38
C PHE A 282 24.48 -8.90 10.65
N GLU A 283 24.57 -10.18 10.98
CA GLU A 283 25.82 -10.89 11.24
C GLU A 283 25.89 -12.20 10.44
N PRO A 284 26.82 -12.36 9.47
CA PRO A 284 27.69 -11.31 8.92
C PRO A 284 26.88 -10.15 8.31
N LYS A 285 27.53 -9.00 8.16
CA LYS A 285 26.93 -7.81 7.55
C LYS A 285 26.37 -8.14 6.15
N LEU A 286 25.28 -7.47 5.77
CA LEU A 286 24.76 -7.53 4.41
C LEU A 286 25.88 -7.15 3.40
N PRO A 287 26.08 -7.92 2.31
CA PRO A 287 27.05 -7.56 1.27
C PRO A 287 26.74 -6.20 0.64
N ASP A 288 27.77 -5.50 0.16
CA ASP A 288 27.62 -4.14 -0.37
C ASP A 288 26.61 -4.04 -1.52
N TRP A 289 26.52 -5.06 -2.39
CA TRP A 289 25.51 -5.12 -3.46
C TRP A 289 24.06 -5.17 -2.95
N LYS A 290 23.82 -5.74 -1.76
CA LYS A 290 22.52 -5.76 -1.09
C LYS A 290 22.24 -4.42 -0.42
N VAL A 291 23.24 -3.80 0.20
CA VAL A 291 23.14 -2.46 0.82
C VAL A 291 22.88 -1.39 -0.25
N ALA A 292 23.52 -1.51 -1.41
CA ALA A 292 23.21 -0.74 -2.61
C ALA A 292 21.74 -0.96 -3.03
N ALA A 293 21.27 -2.20 -3.21
CA ALA A 293 19.89 -2.44 -3.65
C ALA A 293 18.81 -1.92 -2.67
N ILE A 294 19.11 -1.88 -1.36
CA ILE A 294 18.28 -1.23 -0.33
C ILE A 294 18.30 0.30 -0.46
N SER A 295 19.39 0.86 -0.98
CA SER A 295 19.58 2.30 -1.21
C SER A 295 18.97 2.78 -2.53
N ASP A 296 19.10 1.97 -3.59
CA ASP A 296 18.75 2.28 -4.99
C ASP A 296 17.24 2.46 -5.27
N LEU A 297 16.35 1.88 -4.44
CA LEU A 297 14.89 2.09 -4.52
C LEU A 297 14.42 3.25 -3.63
N GLY A 298 13.36 3.93 -4.02
CA GLY A 298 12.68 4.98 -3.26
C GLY A 298 11.79 4.44 -2.14
N VAL A 299 11.42 5.29 -1.18
CA VAL A 299 10.36 5.02 -0.19
C VAL A 299 9.45 6.23 -0.12
N GLY A 300 8.26 6.10 -0.66
CA GLY A 300 7.26 7.17 -0.71
C GLY A 300 6.49 7.27 0.62
N ASN A 301 5.81 8.40 0.81
CA ASN A 301 4.95 8.65 1.96
C ASN A 301 3.61 9.24 1.49
N GLU A 302 2.51 8.51 1.73
CA GLU A 302 1.14 8.94 1.43
C GLU A 302 0.26 8.77 2.66
N ASN A 303 -0.14 9.89 3.25
CA ASN A 303 -0.97 9.95 4.43
C ASN A 303 -2.43 10.23 4.13
N LYS A 304 -3.28 9.71 5.02
CA LYS A 304 -4.74 9.70 4.92
C LYS A 304 -5.32 10.42 6.12
N ILE A 305 -6.11 11.45 5.87
CA ILE A 305 -6.86 12.20 6.87
C ILE A 305 -8.33 11.85 6.63
N ALA A 306 -8.81 10.88 7.38
CA ALA A 306 -10.17 10.37 7.28
C ALA A 306 -11.11 11.17 8.18
N LEU A 307 -12.21 11.66 7.60
CA LEU A 307 -13.18 12.54 8.24
C LEU A 307 -14.59 11.94 8.07
N ARG A 308 -15.23 11.58 9.19
CA ARG A 308 -16.61 11.10 9.24
C ARG A 308 -17.52 12.22 9.75
N PHE A 309 -18.65 12.41 9.09
CA PHE A 309 -19.65 13.44 9.39
C PHE A 309 -21.00 12.80 9.78
N ASP A 310 -21.95 13.59 10.29
CA ASP A 310 -23.33 13.12 10.51
C ASP A 310 -24.14 13.01 9.20
N LYS A 311 -23.83 13.86 8.22
CA LYS A 311 -24.53 13.99 6.94
C LYS A 311 -23.53 14.19 5.79
N VAL A 312 -23.93 13.75 4.59
CA VAL A 312 -23.26 14.16 3.35
C VAL A 312 -23.62 15.61 3.04
N PHE A 313 -22.63 16.42 2.68
CA PHE A 313 -22.81 17.81 2.22
C PHE A 313 -22.10 18.10 0.87
N TRP A 314 -21.54 17.07 0.25
CA TRP A 314 -20.77 17.11 -1.00
C TRP A 314 -21.50 16.35 -2.14
N PRO A 315 -21.22 16.63 -3.43
CA PRO A 315 -21.81 15.90 -4.55
C PRO A 315 -21.37 14.42 -4.59
N ASN A 316 -22.19 13.54 -5.18
CA ASN A 316 -21.96 12.09 -5.20
C ASN A 316 -20.98 11.63 -6.30
N VAL A 317 -19.76 12.15 -6.27
CA VAL A 317 -18.62 11.82 -7.15
C VAL A 317 -17.63 10.87 -6.43
N GLU A 318 -16.71 10.20 -7.14
CA GLU A 318 -15.59 9.48 -6.48
C GLU A 318 -14.63 10.45 -5.79
N PHE A 319 -14.25 11.56 -6.45
CA PHE A 319 -13.23 12.48 -5.94
C PHE A 319 -13.67 13.95 -5.91
N LEU A 320 -13.28 14.63 -4.84
CA LEU A 320 -13.32 16.09 -4.73
C LEU A 320 -11.87 16.59 -4.79
N GLY A 321 -11.57 17.63 -5.56
CA GLY A 321 -10.22 18.16 -5.69
C GLY A 321 -10.15 19.66 -5.44
N VAL A 322 -9.03 20.11 -4.88
CA VAL A 322 -8.66 21.54 -4.79
C VAL A 322 -7.48 21.75 -5.74
N VAL A 323 -7.67 22.63 -6.73
CA VAL A 323 -6.62 23.05 -7.66
C VAL A 323 -5.84 24.22 -7.08
N ALA A 324 -4.54 24.31 -7.35
CA ALA A 324 -3.66 25.36 -6.84
C ALA A 324 -2.49 25.65 -7.81
N PRO A 325 -1.75 26.76 -7.66
CA PRO A 325 -0.62 27.12 -8.53
C PRO A 325 0.57 26.15 -8.58
N ASN A 326 0.58 25.09 -7.77
CA ASN A 326 1.60 24.03 -7.75
C ASN A 326 1.04 22.75 -7.13
N SER A 327 1.54 21.59 -7.56
CA SER A 327 1.04 20.28 -7.14
C SER A 327 1.13 19.99 -5.64
N TYR A 328 2.13 20.54 -4.94
CA TYR A 328 2.27 20.47 -3.48
C TYR A 328 1.11 21.17 -2.74
N ALA A 329 0.57 22.25 -3.31
CA ALA A 329 -0.56 22.99 -2.75
C ALA A 329 -1.94 22.47 -3.19
N CYS A 330 -1.99 21.63 -4.22
CA CYS A 330 -3.19 20.92 -4.63
C CYS A 330 -3.59 19.87 -3.58
N GLY A 331 -4.84 19.43 -3.60
CA GLY A 331 -5.31 18.35 -2.75
C GLY A 331 -6.47 17.58 -3.35
N TYR A 332 -6.75 16.38 -2.83
CA TYR A 332 -7.96 15.64 -3.19
C TYR A 332 -8.48 14.76 -2.05
N PHE A 333 -9.78 14.50 -2.12
CA PHE A 333 -10.53 13.67 -1.19
C PHE A 333 -11.14 12.49 -1.95
N LEU A 334 -10.96 11.26 -1.46
CA LEU A 334 -11.81 10.14 -1.86
C LEU A 334 -13.13 10.21 -1.09
N ASN A 335 -14.25 10.10 -1.81
CA ASN A 335 -15.58 9.93 -1.25
C ASN A 335 -15.90 8.45 -0.96
N LEU A 336 -15.80 8.03 0.30
CA LEU A 336 -16.16 6.66 0.68
C LEU A 336 -17.68 6.44 0.76
N HIS A 337 -18.52 7.49 0.74
CA HIS A 337 -19.97 7.33 0.76
C HIS A 337 -20.49 6.55 -0.44
N LYS A 338 -19.98 6.84 -1.65
CA LYS A 338 -20.42 6.19 -2.90
C LYS A 338 -20.23 4.66 -2.86
N ALA A 339 -19.16 4.20 -2.21
CA ALA A 339 -18.81 2.78 -2.13
C ALA A 339 -19.26 2.05 -0.85
N THR A 340 -19.58 2.78 0.23
CA THR A 340 -19.87 2.18 1.55
C THR A 340 -21.20 2.62 2.17
N GLY A 341 -21.86 3.64 1.62
CA GLY A 341 -23.03 4.28 2.22
C GLY A 341 -22.74 5.12 3.48
N HIS A 342 -21.47 5.25 3.89
CA HIS A 342 -21.10 6.01 5.09
C HIS A 342 -20.59 7.41 4.75
N PRO A 343 -21.04 8.48 5.45
CA PRO A 343 -20.63 9.86 5.21
C PRO A 343 -19.17 10.11 5.64
N VAL A 344 -18.23 9.64 4.83
CA VAL A 344 -16.79 9.70 5.08
C VAL A 344 -16.07 10.23 3.84
N LEU A 345 -15.27 11.28 4.04
CA LEU A 345 -14.26 11.74 3.10
C LEU A 345 -12.88 11.33 3.61
N VAL A 346 -11.95 11.04 2.69
CA VAL A 346 -10.54 10.79 3.03
C VAL A 346 -9.67 11.71 2.22
N TYR A 347 -9.10 12.73 2.87
CA TYR A 347 -8.12 13.60 2.24
C TYR A 347 -6.78 12.89 2.12
N MET A 348 -6.13 13.10 0.98
CA MET A 348 -4.95 12.39 0.53
C MET A 348 -3.78 13.38 0.41
N ALA A 349 -2.66 13.05 1.04
CA ALA A 349 -1.46 13.88 1.05
C ALA A 349 -0.23 13.01 0.77
N ALA A 350 0.60 13.41 -0.19
CA ALA A 350 1.73 12.61 -0.67
C ALA A 350 3.06 13.36 -0.65
N GLY A 351 4.17 12.64 -0.86
CA GLY A 351 5.50 13.23 -1.07
C GLY A 351 5.95 14.12 0.08
N ARG A 352 6.64 15.22 -0.23
CA ARG A 352 7.09 16.23 0.75
C ARG A 352 5.94 16.77 1.60
N PHE A 353 4.78 17.01 1.00
CA PHE A 353 3.60 17.52 1.71
C PHE A 353 3.09 16.54 2.79
N ALA A 354 3.16 15.22 2.55
CA ALA A 354 2.86 14.22 3.56
C ALA A 354 3.80 14.31 4.78
N TYR A 355 5.09 14.54 4.56
CA TYR A 355 6.09 14.75 5.63
C TYR A 355 5.91 16.09 6.36
N ASP A 356 5.37 17.11 5.71
CA ASP A 356 5.06 18.39 6.36
C ASP A 356 3.81 18.31 7.24
N LEU A 357 2.75 17.62 6.79
CA LEU A 357 1.59 17.31 7.65
C LEU A 357 1.98 16.45 8.87
N GLU A 358 2.96 15.56 8.74
CA GLU A 358 3.48 14.77 9.87
C GLU A 358 4.15 15.60 10.98
N LYS A 359 4.43 16.89 10.75
CA LYS A 359 4.96 17.83 11.76
C LYS A 359 3.85 18.54 12.57
N LEU A 360 2.61 18.53 12.09
CA LEU A 360 1.46 19.16 12.75
C LEU A 360 0.84 18.25 13.82
N SER A 361 0.06 18.80 14.76
CA SER A 361 -0.83 17.98 15.61
C SER A 361 -1.94 17.32 14.77
N ASN A 362 -2.60 16.26 15.25
CA ASN A 362 -3.72 15.66 14.51
C ASN A 362 -4.85 16.67 14.31
N GLU A 363 -5.07 17.49 15.32
CA GLU A 363 -6.07 18.55 15.40
C GLU A 363 -5.77 19.60 14.33
N SER A 364 -4.54 20.13 14.29
CA SER A 364 -4.09 21.09 13.28
C SER A 364 -4.09 20.52 11.85
N THR A 365 -3.83 19.22 11.68
CA THR A 365 -3.98 18.53 10.39
C THR A 365 -5.46 18.50 9.96
N VAL A 366 -6.38 18.23 10.88
CA VAL A 366 -7.83 18.25 10.61
C VAL A 366 -8.34 19.67 10.36
N ASP A 367 -7.89 20.66 11.14
CA ASP A 367 -8.23 22.08 10.93
C ASP A 367 -7.83 22.54 9.51
N PHE A 368 -6.62 22.18 9.06
CA PHE A 368 -6.18 22.44 7.69
C PHE A 368 -7.11 21.84 6.65
N VAL A 369 -7.41 20.53 6.75
CA VAL A 369 -8.27 19.83 5.79
C VAL A 369 -9.72 20.37 5.84
N MET A 370 -10.23 20.70 7.02
CA MET A 370 -11.54 21.33 7.20
C MET A 370 -11.59 22.75 6.66
N SER A 371 -10.48 23.50 6.65
CA SER A 371 -10.43 24.81 6.01
C SER A 371 -10.63 24.73 4.49
N GLN A 372 -10.12 23.67 3.85
CA GLN A 372 -10.37 23.41 2.43
C GLN A 372 -11.81 22.96 2.19
N LEU A 373 -12.35 22.07 3.02
CA LEU A 373 -13.76 21.64 2.93
C LEU A 373 -14.74 22.81 3.10
N LYS A 374 -14.47 23.75 4.02
CA LYS A 374 -15.34 24.91 4.27
C LYS A 374 -15.29 25.98 3.16
N LYS A 375 -14.25 25.99 2.32
CA LYS A 375 -14.22 26.79 1.09
C LYS A 375 -15.13 26.18 0.03
N MET A 376 -14.94 24.90 -0.29
CA MET A 376 -15.76 24.18 -1.28
C MET A 376 -17.23 24.07 -0.86
N PHE A 377 -17.49 23.94 0.45
CA PHE A 377 -18.81 23.75 1.05
C PHE A 377 -18.95 24.60 2.33
N PRO A 378 -19.46 25.85 2.25
CA PRO A 378 -19.61 26.72 3.43
C PRO A 378 -20.48 26.13 4.55
N ASP A 379 -21.43 25.24 4.23
CA ASP A 379 -22.29 24.51 5.18
C ASP A 379 -21.65 23.22 5.74
N ALA A 380 -20.35 23.00 5.53
CA ALA A 380 -19.62 21.84 6.04
C ALA A 380 -19.62 21.79 7.57
N THR A 381 -20.28 20.78 8.12
CA THR A 381 -20.26 20.46 9.55
C THR A 381 -18.89 19.91 9.97
N GLU A 382 -18.51 20.09 11.24
CA GLU A 382 -17.33 19.43 11.79
C GLU A 382 -17.43 17.89 11.71
N PRO A 383 -16.30 17.17 11.63
CA PRO A 383 -16.30 15.72 11.65
C PRO A 383 -16.64 15.20 13.06
N VAL A 384 -17.59 14.29 13.16
CA VAL A 384 -17.93 13.58 14.42
C VAL A 384 -16.83 12.60 14.83
N GLN A 385 -15.98 12.20 13.89
CA GLN A 385 -14.84 11.31 14.13
C GLN A 385 -13.78 11.54 13.04
N TYR A 386 -12.51 11.62 13.42
CA TYR A 386 -11.39 11.73 12.50
C TYR A 386 -10.27 10.75 12.83
N LEU A 387 -9.40 10.50 11.84
CA LEU A 387 -8.16 9.76 12.03
C LEU A 387 -7.11 10.25 11.01
N VAL A 388 -5.88 10.47 11.47
CA VAL A 388 -4.72 10.93 10.68
C VAL A 388 -3.66 9.82 10.69
N THR A 389 -3.19 9.35 9.53
CA THR A 389 -2.00 8.48 9.47
C THR A 389 -0.70 9.28 9.47
N ARG A 390 0.40 8.62 9.86
CA ARG A 390 1.76 9.18 9.85
C ARG A 390 2.75 8.07 9.46
N TRP A 391 2.77 7.67 8.19
CA TRP A 391 3.54 6.48 7.77
C TRP A 391 5.05 6.75 7.70
N GLY A 392 5.47 7.96 7.35
CA GLY A 392 6.88 8.38 7.36
C GLY A 392 7.54 8.28 8.73
N THR A 393 6.77 8.49 9.81
CA THR A 393 7.23 8.37 11.20
C THR A 393 6.72 7.13 11.96
N ASP A 394 5.99 6.20 11.32
CA ASP A 394 5.67 4.89 11.90
C ASP A 394 6.98 4.10 12.13
N PRO A 395 7.37 3.79 13.38
CA PRO A 395 8.64 3.12 13.72
C PRO A 395 8.72 1.66 13.24
N ASN A 396 7.71 1.19 12.49
CA ASN A 396 7.62 -0.14 11.89
C ASN A 396 7.44 -0.08 10.36
N SER A 397 7.47 1.11 9.75
CA SER A 397 7.34 1.26 8.29
C SER A 397 8.27 2.32 7.71
N LEU A 398 8.35 3.51 8.33
CA LEU A 398 9.16 4.65 7.87
C LEU A 398 8.91 4.97 6.38
N GLY A 399 7.64 5.12 6.03
CA GLY A 399 7.11 5.28 4.68
C GLY A 399 5.89 4.40 4.41
N SER A 400 5.26 4.59 3.26
CA SER A 400 4.06 3.87 2.83
C SER A 400 4.39 2.66 1.95
N TYR A 401 5.16 2.86 0.88
CA TYR A 401 5.57 1.82 -0.08
C TYR A 401 6.83 2.26 -0.87
N SER A 402 7.47 1.34 -1.58
CA SER A 402 8.61 1.66 -2.45
C SER A 402 8.18 2.23 -3.81
N TYR A 403 9.08 2.96 -4.46
CA TYR A 403 8.96 3.46 -5.84
C TYR A 403 10.36 3.47 -6.51
N ASP A 404 10.41 3.62 -7.83
CA ASP A 404 11.67 3.63 -8.58
C ASP A 404 12.32 5.03 -8.66
N LEU A 405 13.57 5.14 -8.19
CA LEU A 405 14.35 6.39 -8.19
C LEU A 405 14.99 6.66 -9.55
N VAL A 406 15.13 7.95 -9.89
CA VAL A 406 15.88 8.42 -11.07
C VAL A 406 17.28 7.81 -11.08
N GLY A 407 17.60 7.06 -12.14
CA GLY A 407 18.92 6.45 -12.35
C GLY A 407 19.17 5.17 -11.54
N MET A 408 18.14 4.49 -11.04
CA MET A 408 18.30 3.18 -10.41
C MET A 408 18.88 2.13 -11.40
N PRO A 409 19.71 1.17 -10.96
CA PRO A 409 20.22 0.12 -11.86
C PRO A 409 19.16 -0.95 -12.18
N GLU A 410 19.10 -1.43 -13.42
CA GLU A 410 18.13 -2.44 -13.90
C GLU A 410 18.07 -3.71 -13.01
N ASP A 411 19.19 -4.11 -12.40
CA ASP A 411 19.31 -5.32 -11.58
C ASP A 411 18.86 -5.15 -10.12
N VAL A 412 18.38 -3.96 -9.74
CA VAL A 412 18.05 -3.60 -8.34
C VAL A 412 17.11 -4.60 -7.67
N TYR A 413 16.05 -5.01 -8.35
CA TYR A 413 15.08 -6.01 -7.87
C TYR A 413 15.70 -7.40 -7.72
N GLU A 414 16.63 -7.74 -8.61
CA GLU A 414 17.31 -9.04 -8.60
C GLU A 414 18.28 -9.13 -7.43
N ARG A 415 19.05 -8.06 -7.19
CA ARG A 415 19.87 -7.90 -5.98
C ARG A 415 18.98 -7.85 -4.72
N LEU A 416 17.90 -7.09 -4.69
CA LEU A 416 17.10 -6.93 -3.46
C LEU A 416 16.38 -8.24 -3.06
N ARG A 417 15.86 -9.01 -4.03
CA ARG A 417 15.22 -10.31 -3.77
C ARG A 417 16.19 -11.48 -3.49
N ALA A 418 17.45 -11.40 -3.92
CA ALA A 418 18.40 -12.51 -3.82
C ALA A 418 18.61 -12.99 -2.35
N PRO A 419 18.54 -14.30 -2.07
CA PRO A 419 18.71 -14.83 -0.72
C PRO A 419 20.17 -14.75 -0.24
N LEU A 420 20.36 -14.61 1.07
CA LEU A 420 21.66 -14.64 1.75
C LEU A 420 21.78 -15.93 2.57
N GLY A 421 22.27 -17.00 1.94
CA GLY A 421 22.43 -18.31 2.57
C GLY A 421 21.08 -18.95 2.91
N ASN A 422 20.65 -18.80 4.17
CA ASN A 422 19.36 -19.31 4.68
C ASN A 422 18.37 -18.16 5.01
N LEU A 423 18.72 -16.90 4.70
CA LEU A 423 17.86 -15.73 4.82
C LEU A 423 17.25 -15.37 3.45
N PHE A 424 15.92 -15.27 3.40
CA PHE A 424 15.14 -14.93 2.21
C PHE A 424 14.44 -13.57 2.39
N PHE A 425 14.02 -12.94 1.29
CA PHE A 425 13.40 -11.61 1.30
C PHE A 425 12.02 -11.68 0.63
N GLY A 426 11.01 -11.02 1.22
CA GLY A 426 9.64 -10.89 0.73
C GLY A 426 9.06 -9.51 1.06
N GLY A 427 7.82 -9.23 0.63
CA GLY A 427 7.20 -7.90 0.75
C GLY A 427 7.13 -7.15 -0.59
N GLU A 428 6.53 -5.95 -0.61
CA GLU A 428 6.26 -5.24 -1.88
C GLU A 428 7.52 -4.82 -2.64
N ALA A 429 8.56 -4.32 -1.94
CA ALA A 429 9.79 -3.82 -2.58
C ALA A 429 10.64 -4.89 -3.30
N VAL A 430 10.35 -6.19 -3.14
CA VAL A 430 10.99 -7.27 -3.92
C VAL A 430 10.09 -7.83 -5.03
N SER A 431 8.93 -7.20 -5.27
CA SER A 431 7.95 -7.61 -6.29
C SER A 431 8.19 -6.88 -7.61
N LEU A 432 9.07 -7.45 -8.44
CA LEU A 432 9.48 -6.93 -9.75
C LEU A 432 8.32 -6.51 -10.69
N GLU A 433 7.15 -7.14 -10.56
CA GLU A 433 6.03 -6.92 -11.49
C GLU A 433 4.85 -6.17 -10.86
N ASN A 434 4.84 -5.94 -9.54
CA ASN A 434 3.71 -5.33 -8.81
C ASN A 434 4.22 -4.58 -7.55
N GLN A 435 5.10 -3.59 -7.70
CA GLN A 435 5.64 -2.76 -6.60
C GLN A 435 4.53 -2.09 -5.77
N GLY A 436 4.81 -1.73 -4.52
CA GLY A 436 3.89 -1.03 -3.60
C GLY A 436 2.58 -1.75 -3.22
N SER A 437 2.29 -2.87 -3.85
CA SER A 437 0.97 -3.49 -3.82
C SER A 437 0.86 -4.64 -2.82
N VAL A 438 -0.34 -4.87 -2.29
CA VAL A 438 -0.59 -6.04 -1.39
C VAL A 438 -0.53 -7.36 -2.15
N HIS A 439 -0.98 -7.38 -3.41
CA HIS A 439 -0.92 -8.59 -4.22
C HIS A 439 0.52 -8.90 -4.65
N GLY A 440 1.34 -7.88 -4.88
CA GLY A 440 2.79 -7.99 -5.04
C GLY A 440 3.48 -8.47 -3.76
N ALA A 441 3.17 -7.91 -2.60
CA ALA A 441 3.70 -8.36 -1.31
C ALA A 441 3.32 -9.82 -0.99
N TYR A 442 2.08 -10.23 -1.32
CA TYR A 442 1.60 -11.59 -1.19
C TYR A 442 2.37 -12.55 -2.12
N SER A 443 2.45 -12.25 -3.42
CA SER A 443 3.23 -13.03 -4.40
C SER A 443 4.72 -13.12 -4.04
N ALA A 444 5.32 -12.04 -3.53
CA ALA A 444 6.68 -12.03 -3.01
C ALA A 444 6.83 -12.92 -1.77
N GLY A 445 5.84 -12.93 -0.86
CA GLY A 445 5.81 -13.84 0.28
C GLY A 445 5.74 -15.32 -0.13
N VAL A 446 4.88 -15.65 -1.10
CA VAL A 446 4.77 -17.00 -1.68
C VAL A 446 6.08 -17.42 -2.36
N MET A 447 6.67 -16.54 -3.19
CA MET A 447 7.97 -16.75 -3.84
C MET A 447 9.09 -17.00 -2.83
N ALA A 448 9.14 -16.23 -1.74
CA ALA A 448 10.13 -16.41 -0.67
C ALA A 448 9.93 -17.72 0.08
N ALA A 449 8.68 -18.11 0.37
CA ALA A 449 8.34 -19.38 1.01
C ALA A 449 8.70 -20.59 0.13
N GLU A 450 8.39 -20.54 -1.16
CA GLU A 450 8.81 -21.56 -2.13
C GLU A 450 10.33 -21.71 -2.18
N ASN A 451 11.07 -20.60 -2.26
CA ASN A 451 12.53 -20.62 -2.39
C ASN A 451 13.21 -21.09 -1.09
N CYS A 452 12.67 -20.70 0.06
CA CYS A 452 13.02 -21.25 1.37
C CYS A 452 12.82 -22.77 1.41
N GLN A 453 11.66 -23.26 0.97
CA GLN A 453 11.37 -24.69 0.95
C GLN A 453 12.25 -25.48 -0.02
N LYS A 454 12.52 -24.95 -1.23
CA LYS A 454 13.43 -25.58 -2.20
C LYS A 454 14.84 -25.74 -1.63
N LEU A 455 15.33 -24.76 -0.85
CA LEU A 455 16.60 -24.87 -0.13
C LEU A 455 16.54 -25.92 0.99
N LEU A 456 15.50 -25.89 1.83
CA LEU A 456 15.38 -26.79 2.97
C LEU A 456 15.24 -28.26 2.52
N LEU A 457 14.41 -28.57 1.52
CA LEU A 457 14.31 -29.93 0.95
C LEU A 457 15.66 -30.43 0.43
N LYS A 458 16.44 -29.56 -0.24
CA LYS A 458 17.80 -29.89 -0.72
C LYS A 458 18.81 -30.11 0.43
N LYS A 459 18.60 -29.52 1.61
CA LYS A 459 19.50 -29.64 2.77
C LYS A 459 19.12 -30.77 3.75
N LEU A 460 17.83 -31.04 3.91
CA LEU A 460 17.28 -31.92 4.96
C LEU A 460 16.65 -33.21 4.42
N GLY A 461 16.38 -33.30 3.11
CA GLY A 461 15.63 -34.40 2.53
C GLY A 461 14.13 -34.23 2.74
N ASP A 462 13.46 -35.26 3.25
CA ASP A 462 12.02 -35.24 3.53
C ASP A 462 11.70 -34.32 4.72
N ILE A 463 10.74 -33.43 4.53
CA ILE A 463 10.27 -32.49 5.56
C ILE A 463 8.76 -32.70 5.75
N GLU A 464 8.36 -33.17 6.93
CA GLU A 464 6.96 -33.41 7.29
C GLU A 464 6.09 -32.16 7.06
N MET A 465 4.90 -32.35 6.48
CA MET A 465 3.94 -31.26 6.20
C MET A 465 2.93 -31.20 7.35
N PHE A 466 2.99 -30.17 8.20
CA PHE A 466 1.83 -29.80 9.00
C PHE A 466 0.81 -29.09 8.09
N PRO A 467 -0.41 -29.63 7.90
CA PRO A 467 -1.44 -28.95 7.15
C PRO A 467 -2.01 -27.80 8.00
N LEU A 468 -1.90 -26.57 7.49
CA LEU A 468 -2.71 -25.45 7.98
C LEU A 468 -4.17 -25.67 7.53
N GLY A 469 -5.14 -25.29 8.38
CA GLY A 469 -6.51 -25.81 8.33
C GLY A 469 -7.28 -25.63 7.02
N SER A 470 -8.32 -26.48 6.84
CA SER A 470 -9.09 -26.69 5.59
C SER A 470 -9.57 -25.42 4.88
N ILE A 471 -9.78 -24.32 5.61
CA ILE A 471 -10.13 -23.00 5.07
C ILE A 471 -9.24 -22.60 3.89
N ARG A 472 -7.95 -22.93 3.90
CA ARG A 472 -7.03 -22.64 2.77
C ARG A 472 -7.32 -23.46 1.51
N GLU A 473 -7.87 -24.66 1.61
CA GLU A 473 -8.28 -25.49 0.47
C GLU A 473 -9.75 -25.24 0.08
N GLU A 474 -10.60 -24.82 1.02
CA GLU A 474 -12.01 -24.57 0.78
C GLU A 474 -12.29 -23.19 0.18
N ILE A 475 -11.50 -22.17 0.53
CA ILE A 475 -11.51 -20.84 -0.13
C ILE A 475 -11.10 -20.92 -1.61
N LEU A 476 -10.29 -21.92 -2.00
CA LEU A 476 -9.79 -22.10 -3.37
C LEU A 476 -10.78 -22.78 -4.33
N LYS A 477 -12.03 -23.03 -3.92
CA LYS A 477 -13.05 -23.62 -4.81
C LYS A 477 -13.61 -22.55 -5.77
N ASP A 478 -13.27 -22.66 -7.05
CA ASP A 478 -13.59 -21.70 -8.14
C ASP A 478 -15.09 -21.46 -8.47
N SER A 479 -16.02 -21.86 -7.60
CA SER A 479 -17.48 -21.78 -7.86
C SER A 479 -18.14 -20.44 -7.55
N VAL A 480 -17.44 -19.49 -6.90
CA VAL A 480 -17.98 -18.18 -6.51
C VAL A 480 -17.30 -17.06 -7.32
N PRO A 481 -18.04 -16.27 -8.13
CA PRO A 481 -17.45 -15.14 -8.85
C PRO A 481 -17.10 -13.97 -7.92
N LEU A 482 -16.21 -13.08 -8.36
CA LEU A 482 -15.93 -11.83 -7.64
C LEU A 482 -17.21 -10.98 -7.53
N GLN A 483 -17.55 -10.54 -6.32
CA GLN A 483 -18.71 -9.68 -6.08
C GLN A 483 -18.36 -8.22 -6.41
N ILE A 484 -18.50 -7.85 -7.69
CA ILE A 484 -18.25 -6.50 -8.18
C ILE A 484 -19.54 -5.69 -8.12
N SER A 485 -19.51 -4.54 -7.44
CA SER A 485 -20.59 -3.56 -7.34
C SER A 485 -20.22 -2.24 -8.00
N ARG A 486 -21.20 -1.41 -8.33
CA ARG A 486 -21.04 -0.07 -8.92
C ARG A 486 -22.20 0.87 -8.52
N MET A 487 -22.63 0.78 -7.25
CA MET A 487 -23.85 1.41 -6.69
C MET A 487 -24.01 2.90 -7.04
#